data_AF-A0A4R5L481-F1
#
_entry.id   AF-A0A4R5L481-F1
#
_cell.length_a   1.000
_cell.length_b   1.000
_cell.length_c   1.000
_cell.angle_alpha   90.00
_cell.angle_beta   90.00
_cell.angle_gamma   90.00
#
_symmetry.space_group_name_H-M   'P 1'
#
loop_
_entity.id
_entity.type
_entity.pdbx_description
1 polymer ?
#
loop_
_entity_poly.entity_id
_entity_poly.type
_entity_poly.pdbx_seq_one_letter_code
_entity_poly.pdbx_strand_id
1 'polypeptide(L)'
;MTISNLAVPVERIKPIGGRSSTATAGHQFDLTFRAEVKAPMLGKLMADDIECPQLEWNECIEWFRFDTVTQQWDFEGKIERNMYAHNRESNTFRNWHRSRYTIATDVTNHPPAALMATKREEDAKKWIARNGFSWNLHIRDIPQMGVLGGSGGGGGLSLVIGDTRRRVIYFDLGFKGQQERARLVQILETQQGRLTIHHLIRGDIEKKTVDELSNLERWRFQLRTSHG
;
A
#
# COMPACT_ATOMS: atom_id res chain seq x y z
N MET A 1 10.68 18.51 7.24
CA MET A 1 9.74 18.27 6.12
C MET A 1 8.37 17.97 6.71
N THR A 2 7.30 18.44 6.11
CA THR A 2 5.90 18.11 6.44
C THR A 2 5.29 17.23 5.36
N ILE A 3 4.35 16.37 5.74
CA ILE A 3 3.55 15.57 4.81
C ILE A 3 2.09 16.02 4.95
N SER A 4 1.35 16.03 3.85
CA SER A 4 -0.07 16.37 3.80
C SER A 4 -0.76 15.60 2.67
N ASN A 5 -2.10 15.62 2.64
CA ASN A 5 -2.92 14.98 1.61
C ASN A 5 -2.61 13.48 1.45
N LEU A 6 -2.42 12.78 2.57
CA LEU A 6 -2.05 11.38 2.60
C LEU A 6 -3.28 10.52 2.34
N ALA A 7 -3.35 9.89 1.17
CA ALA A 7 -4.54 9.14 0.77
C ALA A 7 -4.21 8.01 -0.22
N VAL A 8 -5.16 7.09 -0.37
CA VAL A 8 -5.25 6.17 -1.51
C VAL A 8 -6.49 6.56 -2.34
N PRO A 9 -6.31 7.35 -3.42
CA PRO A 9 -7.41 7.78 -4.27
C PRO A 9 -8.08 6.61 -5.02
N VAL A 10 -9.39 6.68 -5.27
CA VAL A 10 -10.15 5.58 -5.91
C VAL A 10 -9.61 5.27 -7.30
N GLU A 11 -9.36 6.32 -8.08
CA GLU A 11 -8.86 6.24 -9.44
C GLU A 11 -7.43 5.66 -9.54
N ARG A 12 -6.74 5.56 -8.41
CA ARG A 12 -5.42 4.94 -8.28
C ARG A 12 -5.46 3.48 -7.84
N ILE A 13 -6.66 2.95 -7.57
CA ILE A 13 -6.86 1.53 -7.28
C ILE A 13 -7.22 0.80 -8.57
N LYS A 14 -6.50 -0.28 -8.86
CA LYS A 14 -6.76 -1.14 -10.02
C LYS A 14 -6.87 -2.59 -9.57
N PRO A 15 -7.95 -3.31 -9.93
CA PRO A 15 -8.01 -4.74 -9.70
C PRO A 15 -6.93 -5.44 -10.51
N ILE A 16 -6.39 -6.53 -9.97
CA ILE A 16 -5.50 -7.45 -10.68
C ILE A 16 -6.10 -8.84 -10.60
N GLY A 17 -6.12 -9.53 -11.73
CA GLY A 17 -6.91 -10.74 -11.88
C GLY A 17 -8.40 -10.42 -11.90
N GLY A 18 -9.21 -11.40 -11.52
CA GLY A 18 -10.67 -11.33 -11.56
C GLY A 18 -11.28 -12.72 -11.54
N ARG A 19 -12.58 -12.82 -11.80
CA ARG A 19 -13.34 -14.07 -11.73
C ARG A 19 -12.72 -15.22 -12.54
N SER A 20 -12.15 -14.92 -13.70
CA SER A 20 -11.54 -15.91 -14.60
C SER A 20 -10.02 -16.04 -14.43
N SER A 21 -9.41 -15.34 -13.47
CA SER A 21 -7.97 -15.41 -13.25
C SER A 21 -7.57 -16.74 -12.63
N THR A 22 -6.51 -17.35 -13.16
CA THR A 22 -5.94 -18.61 -12.66
C THR A 22 -4.55 -18.44 -12.04
N ALA A 23 -3.92 -17.27 -12.23
CA ALA A 23 -2.56 -17.01 -11.75
C ALA A 23 -2.59 -16.29 -10.39
N THR A 24 -2.88 -14.99 -10.41
CA THR A 24 -2.95 -14.16 -9.20
C THR A 24 -4.19 -13.28 -9.19
N ALA A 25 -4.57 -12.84 -8.00
CA ALA A 25 -5.65 -11.90 -7.76
C ALA A 25 -5.27 -10.90 -6.66
N GLY A 26 -5.74 -9.66 -6.75
CA GLY A 26 -5.43 -8.63 -5.77
C GLY A 26 -5.75 -7.25 -6.27
N HIS A 27 -5.11 -6.24 -5.68
CA HIS A 27 -5.27 -4.86 -6.10
C HIS A 27 -3.89 -4.23 -6.21
N GLN A 28 -3.71 -3.39 -7.23
CA GLN A 28 -2.69 -2.36 -7.22
C GLN A 28 -3.30 -1.12 -6.62
N PHE A 29 -2.56 -0.41 -5.78
CA PHE A 29 -2.92 0.93 -5.36
C PHE A 29 -1.69 1.82 -5.22
N ASP A 30 -1.89 3.13 -5.38
CA ASP A 30 -0.86 4.14 -5.12
C ASP A 30 -1.25 4.92 -3.85
N LEU A 31 -0.40 4.87 -2.82
CA LEU A 31 -0.44 5.82 -1.70
C LEU A 31 0.11 7.15 -2.21
N THR A 32 -0.71 8.19 -2.20
CA THR A 32 -0.33 9.54 -2.64
C THR A 32 -0.23 10.47 -1.46
N PHE A 33 0.76 11.37 -1.48
CA PHE A 33 0.93 12.41 -0.47
C PHE A 33 1.75 13.58 -1.02
N ARG A 34 1.63 14.74 -0.39
CA ARG A 34 2.44 15.92 -0.69
C ARG A 34 3.51 16.11 0.38
N ALA A 35 4.76 16.16 -0.04
CA ALA A 35 5.88 16.54 0.80
C ALA A 35 6.14 18.04 0.67
N GLU A 36 6.39 18.72 1.80
CA GLU A 36 6.73 20.14 1.84
C GLU A 36 7.94 20.38 2.74
N VAL A 37 8.83 21.25 2.27
CA VAL A 37 9.97 21.77 3.00
C VAL A 37 9.88 23.28 2.96
N LYS A 38 9.81 23.92 4.12
CA LYS A 38 9.88 25.38 4.22
C LYS A 38 11.34 25.81 4.29
N ALA A 39 11.69 26.86 3.56
CA ALA A 39 13.00 27.48 3.68
C ALA A 39 13.15 28.12 5.08
N PRO A 40 14.36 28.11 5.67
CA PRO A 40 14.60 28.82 6.93
C PRO A 40 14.41 30.34 6.75
N MET A 41 13.75 30.99 7.71
CA MET A 41 13.49 32.45 7.68
C MET A 41 14.76 33.30 7.86
N LEU A 42 15.81 32.76 8.49
CA LEU A 42 17.09 33.43 8.74
C LEU A 42 18.21 32.81 7.89
N GLY A 43 18.19 33.12 6.60
CA GLY A 43 19.33 32.98 5.69
C GLY A 43 19.65 31.57 5.20
N LYS A 44 20.01 31.48 3.91
CA LYS A 44 20.47 30.26 3.19
C LYS A 44 21.72 29.57 3.79
N LEU A 45 22.31 30.14 4.84
CA LEU A 45 23.59 29.72 5.45
C LEU A 45 23.43 28.65 6.54
N MET A 46 22.22 28.38 7.04
CA MET A 46 22.00 27.45 8.18
C MET A 46 21.39 26.11 7.79
N ALA A 47 20.81 25.97 6.59
CA ALA A 47 20.17 24.74 6.14
C ALA A 47 21.10 23.93 5.23
N ASP A 48 21.76 22.94 5.81
CA ASP A 48 22.53 21.93 5.06
C ASP A 48 21.80 20.61 4.93
N ASP A 49 20.69 20.41 5.65
CA ASP A 49 19.94 19.17 5.55
C ASP A 49 18.45 19.27 5.92
N ILE A 50 17.67 18.31 5.45
CA ILE A 50 16.28 18.07 5.85
C ILE A 50 16.15 16.71 6.53
N GLU A 51 15.49 16.70 7.68
CA GLU A 51 15.06 15.46 8.30
C GLU A 51 13.91 14.84 7.48
N CYS A 52 14.12 13.60 7.06
CA CYS A 52 13.16 12.84 6.28
C CYS A 52 12.18 12.14 7.23
N PRO A 53 10.85 12.31 7.05
CA PRO A 53 9.87 11.59 7.85
C PRO A 53 10.06 10.07 7.74
N GLN A 54 9.93 9.36 8.85
CA GLN A 54 10.01 7.91 8.84
C GLN A 54 8.71 7.32 8.30
N LEU A 55 8.78 6.63 7.16
CA LEU A 55 7.63 5.92 6.58
C LEU A 55 7.25 4.72 7.46
N GLU A 56 5.97 4.55 7.71
CA GLU A 56 5.38 3.42 8.41
C GLU A 56 4.34 2.75 7.52
N TRP A 57 4.70 1.58 6.99
CA TRP A 57 3.85 0.77 6.14
C TRP A 57 3.41 -0.47 6.92
N ASN A 58 2.42 -0.30 7.78
CA ASN A 58 2.00 -1.37 8.69
C ASN A 58 0.95 -2.25 8.01
N GLU A 59 1.22 -3.55 7.96
CA GLU A 59 0.32 -4.57 7.43
C GLU A 59 -0.03 -5.59 8.51
N CYS A 60 -1.31 -5.92 8.63
CA CYS A 60 -1.79 -7.11 9.34
C CYS A 60 -2.46 -8.04 8.34
N ILE A 61 -1.92 -9.24 8.16
CA ILE A 61 -2.40 -10.24 7.20
C ILE A 61 -2.99 -11.40 7.99
N GLU A 62 -4.31 -11.53 7.95
CA GLU A 62 -5.04 -12.66 8.53
C GLU A 62 -5.31 -13.73 7.46
N TRP A 63 -5.16 -14.99 7.85
CA TRP A 63 -5.43 -16.14 7.00
C TRP A 63 -6.49 -17.03 7.62
N PHE A 64 -7.34 -17.57 6.76
CA PHE A 64 -8.40 -18.49 7.14
C PHE A 64 -8.42 -19.70 6.23
N ARG A 65 -8.63 -20.88 6.82
CA ARG A 65 -8.85 -22.14 6.12
C ARG A 65 -10.34 -22.46 6.15
N PHE A 66 -10.82 -23.09 5.09
CA PHE A 66 -12.19 -23.57 5.05
C PHE A 66 -12.26 -24.98 5.64
N ASP A 67 -13.06 -25.18 6.68
CA ASP A 67 -13.40 -26.50 7.19
C ASP A 67 -14.58 -27.06 6.39
N THR A 68 -14.33 -28.13 5.65
CA THR A 68 -15.33 -28.79 4.82
C THR A 68 -16.35 -29.59 5.62
N VAL A 69 -16.05 -29.94 6.88
CA VAL A 69 -16.97 -30.69 7.75
C VAL A 69 -18.02 -29.74 8.32
N THR A 70 -17.59 -28.62 8.89
CA THR A 70 -18.50 -27.62 9.49
C THR A 70 -19.03 -26.60 8.47
N GLN A 71 -18.45 -26.55 7.27
CA GLN A 71 -18.74 -25.55 6.23
C GLN A 71 -18.46 -24.11 6.70
N GLN A 72 -17.44 -23.92 7.54
CA GLN A 72 -17.07 -22.63 8.13
C GLN A 72 -15.62 -22.23 7.82
N TRP A 73 -15.33 -20.94 7.98
CA TRP A 73 -13.99 -20.39 7.87
C TRP A 73 -13.33 -20.34 9.24
N ASP A 74 -12.26 -21.09 9.42
CA ASP A 74 -11.45 -21.09 10.64
C ASP A 74 -10.27 -20.13 10.51
N PHE A 75 -10.05 -19.34 11.55
CA PHE A 75 -8.87 -18.47 11.62
C PHE A 75 -7.62 -19.31 11.89
N GLU A 76 -6.65 -19.24 10.98
CA GLU A 76 -5.41 -20.02 11.08
C GLU A 76 -4.27 -19.21 11.71
N GLY A 77 -4.27 -17.89 11.51
CA GLY A 77 -3.25 -17.03 12.09
C GLY A 77 -3.14 -15.68 11.42
N LYS A 78 -2.27 -14.84 11.99
CA LYS A 78 -1.97 -13.51 11.46
C LYS A 78 -0.48 -13.23 11.40
N ILE A 79 -0.09 -12.38 10.45
CA ILE A 79 1.26 -11.83 10.32
C ILE A 79 1.14 -10.30 10.39
N GLU A 80 1.82 -9.70 11.36
CA GLU A 80 1.84 -8.25 11.55
C GLU A 80 3.27 -7.72 11.34
N ARG A 81 3.41 -6.68 10.50
CA ARG A 81 4.74 -6.15 10.18
C ARG A 81 4.69 -4.71 9.65
N ASN A 82 5.67 -3.91 10.03
CA ASN A 82 6.03 -2.70 9.29
C ASN A 82 6.90 -3.09 8.09
N MET A 83 6.30 -3.12 6.91
CA MET A 83 6.93 -3.58 5.68
C MET A 83 8.09 -2.70 5.23
N TYR A 84 8.02 -1.39 5.50
CA TYR A 84 9.13 -0.49 5.19
C TYR A 84 10.35 -0.77 6.07
N ALA A 85 10.14 -0.94 7.38
CA ALA A 85 11.22 -1.27 8.31
C ALA A 85 11.81 -2.66 8.01
N HIS A 86 10.98 -3.60 7.58
CA HIS A 86 11.40 -4.97 7.26
C HIS A 86 12.23 -5.06 5.97
N ASN A 87 11.79 -4.41 4.89
CA ASN A 87 12.48 -4.45 3.61
C ASN A 87 12.34 -3.13 2.83
N ARG A 88 13.05 -2.11 3.29
CA ARG A 88 13.09 -0.77 2.67
C ARG A 88 13.58 -0.76 1.22
N GLU A 89 14.32 -1.79 0.80
CA GLU A 89 14.92 -1.91 -0.53
C GLU A 89 13.97 -2.54 -1.56
N SER A 90 12.76 -2.92 -1.14
CA SER A 90 11.76 -3.47 -2.05
C SER A 90 11.40 -2.48 -3.16
N ASN A 91 10.94 -3.00 -4.29
CA ASN A 91 10.51 -2.17 -5.42
C ASN A 91 9.37 -1.21 -5.04
N THR A 92 8.48 -1.59 -4.12
CA THR A 92 7.43 -0.75 -3.54
C THR A 92 8.01 0.54 -2.98
N PHE A 93 9.09 0.43 -2.20
CA PHE A 93 9.64 1.56 -1.45
C PHE A 93 10.81 2.26 -2.13
N ARG A 94 11.32 1.74 -3.26
CA ARG A 94 12.51 2.26 -3.95
C ARG A 94 12.47 3.76 -4.18
N ASN A 95 11.34 4.27 -4.69
CA ASN A 95 11.16 5.70 -4.97
C ASN A 95 11.29 6.54 -3.71
N TRP A 96 10.70 6.08 -2.60
CA TRP A 96 10.85 6.73 -1.31
C TRP A 96 12.28 6.59 -0.80
N HIS A 97 12.84 5.38 -0.73
CA HIS A 97 14.11 5.10 -0.05
C HIS A 97 15.34 5.69 -0.73
N ARG A 98 15.42 5.66 -2.08
CA ARG A 98 16.67 5.96 -2.82
C ARG A 98 16.59 7.13 -3.80
N SER A 99 15.41 7.66 -4.07
CA SER A 99 15.25 8.56 -5.23
C SER A 99 14.30 9.72 -4.98
N ARG A 100 13.74 9.86 -3.76
CA ARG A 100 12.63 10.79 -3.48
C ARG A 100 12.93 12.24 -3.84
N TYR A 101 14.19 12.66 -3.75
CA TYR A 101 14.62 14.03 -4.04
C TYR A 101 14.97 14.22 -5.52
N THR A 102 15.55 13.22 -6.18
CA THR A 102 15.97 13.30 -7.58
C THR A 102 14.82 13.05 -8.56
N ILE A 103 13.76 12.35 -8.13
CA ILE A 103 12.52 12.16 -8.91
C ILE A 103 11.42 13.14 -8.51
N ALA A 104 11.71 14.11 -7.63
CA ALA A 104 10.71 15.06 -7.17
C ALA A 104 10.25 15.96 -8.33
N THR A 105 8.95 15.95 -8.59
CA THR A 105 8.29 16.80 -9.59
C THR A 105 7.26 17.68 -8.90
N ASP A 106 7.04 18.90 -9.39
CA ASP A 106 5.97 19.73 -8.86
C ASP A 106 4.57 19.13 -9.16
N VAL A 107 3.51 19.83 -8.74
CA VAL A 107 2.13 19.36 -8.95
C VAL A 107 1.73 19.23 -10.43
N THR A 108 2.46 19.89 -11.34
CA THR A 108 2.30 19.81 -12.79
C THR A 108 3.23 18.78 -13.44
N ASN A 109 3.90 17.96 -12.63
CA ASN A 109 4.87 16.95 -13.05
C ASN A 109 6.16 17.51 -13.65
N HIS A 110 6.51 18.76 -13.35
CA HIS A 110 7.74 19.39 -13.82
C HIS A 110 8.77 19.47 -12.69
N PRO A 111 9.95 18.85 -12.83
CA PRO A 111 11.06 19.09 -11.90
C PRO A 111 11.64 20.50 -12.13
N PRO A 112 11.94 21.28 -11.07
CA PRO A 112 12.63 22.56 -11.22
C PRO A 112 13.95 22.40 -11.98
N ALA A 113 14.28 23.32 -12.88
CA ALA A 113 15.49 23.20 -13.72
C ALA A 113 16.78 23.00 -12.91
N ALA A 114 16.91 23.67 -11.76
CA ALA A 114 18.05 23.50 -10.86
C ALA A 114 18.08 22.12 -10.18
N LEU A 115 16.92 21.53 -9.89
CA LEU A 115 16.81 20.18 -9.34
C LEU A 115 17.12 19.12 -10.40
N MET A 116 16.64 19.30 -11.64
CA MET A 116 16.99 18.44 -12.78
C MET A 116 18.48 18.39 -13.07
N ALA A 117 19.18 19.52 -12.91
CA ALA A 117 20.62 19.59 -13.11
C ALA A 117 21.40 18.78 -12.05
N THR A 118 20.74 18.40 -10.95
CA THR A 118 21.36 17.72 -9.82
C THR A 118 21.33 16.20 -10.00
N LYS A 119 22.51 15.57 -10.08
CA LYS A 119 22.64 14.12 -10.32
C LYS A 119 22.77 13.28 -9.06
N ARG A 120 23.09 13.89 -7.91
CA ARG A 120 23.30 13.21 -6.62
C ARG A 120 22.16 13.53 -5.65
N GLU A 121 21.69 12.52 -4.92
CA GLU A 121 20.59 12.68 -3.96
C GLU A 121 20.94 13.67 -2.83
N GLU A 122 22.18 13.66 -2.35
CA GLU A 122 22.68 14.58 -1.31
C GLU A 122 22.61 16.05 -1.74
N ASP A 123 22.99 16.33 -2.99
CA ASP A 123 22.97 17.68 -3.54
C ASP A 123 21.51 18.16 -3.73
N ALA A 124 20.63 17.26 -4.17
CA ALA A 124 19.21 17.55 -4.35
C ALA A 124 18.56 17.86 -2.98
N LYS A 125 18.90 17.07 -1.95
CA LYS A 125 18.45 17.25 -0.57
C LYS A 125 18.87 18.62 -0.02
N LYS A 126 20.14 19.01 -0.17
CA LYS A 126 20.67 20.33 0.22
C LYS A 126 19.99 21.47 -0.51
N TRP A 127 19.78 21.33 -1.81
CA TRP A 127 19.10 22.36 -2.61
C TRP A 127 17.67 22.59 -2.12
N ILE A 128 16.92 21.52 -1.87
CA ILE A 128 15.56 21.59 -1.32
C ILE A 128 15.55 22.23 0.07
N ALA A 129 16.50 21.85 0.94
CA ALA A 129 16.63 22.41 2.29
C ALA A 129 16.80 23.94 2.28
N ARG A 130 17.61 24.46 1.35
CA ARG A 130 17.93 25.90 1.27
C ARG A 130 16.83 26.75 0.65
N ASN A 131 16.11 26.21 -0.32
CA ASN A 131 15.15 26.99 -1.10
C ASN A 131 13.70 26.78 -0.63
N GLY A 132 13.44 25.70 0.09
CA GLY A 132 12.07 25.23 0.32
C GLY A 132 11.45 24.72 -0.97
N PHE A 133 10.64 23.67 -0.87
CA PHE A 133 9.99 23.07 -2.03
C PHE A 133 8.81 22.22 -1.58
N SER A 134 7.81 22.05 -2.45
CA SER A 134 6.69 21.14 -2.21
C SER A 134 6.39 20.32 -3.45
N TRP A 135 6.13 19.03 -3.28
CA TRP A 135 5.91 18.11 -4.40
C TRP A 135 5.00 16.94 -4.03
N ASN A 136 4.37 16.35 -5.03
CA ASN A 136 3.53 15.16 -4.86
C ASN A 136 4.36 13.90 -5.07
N LEU A 137 4.22 12.93 -4.17
CA LEU A 137 4.83 11.62 -4.29
C LEU A 137 3.75 10.55 -4.30
N HIS A 138 4.10 9.41 -4.88
CA HIS A 138 3.31 8.20 -4.79
C HIS A 138 4.18 6.99 -4.50
N ILE A 139 3.67 6.10 -3.66
CA ILE A 139 4.25 4.78 -3.37
C ILE A 139 3.25 3.74 -3.84
N ARG A 140 3.64 2.95 -4.85
CA ARG A 140 2.80 1.91 -5.42
C ARG A 140 3.02 0.60 -4.71
N ASP A 141 1.94 -0.08 -4.36
CA ASP A 141 1.97 -1.44 -3.85
C ASP A 141 1.04 -2.38 -4.63
N ILE A 142 1.40 -3.66 -4.64
CA ILE A 142 0.74 -4.71 -5.43
C ILE A 142 0.58 -5.99 -4.57
N PRO A 143 -0.25 -5.96 -3.51
CA PRO A 143 -0.51 -7.13 -2.66
C PRO A 143 -1.44 -8.11 -3.37
N GLN A 144 -0.85 -9.08 -4.07
CA GLN A 144 -1.57 -10.15 -4.77
C GLN A 144 -1.60 -11.44 -3.95
N MET A 145 -2.47 -12.37 -4.31
CA MET A 145 -2.53 -13.74 -3.80
C MET A 145 -2.56 -14.69 -4.99
N GLY A 146 -1.83 -15.79 -4.94
CA GLY A 146 -1.95 -16.84 -5.96
C GLY A 146 -3.32 -17.51 -5.89
N VAL A 147 -3.97 -17.77 -7.03
CA VAL A 147 -5.31 -18.36 -7.03
C VAL A 147 -5.27 -19.85 -6.65
N LEU A 148 -4.22 -20.56 -7.09
CA LEU A 148 -4.05 -22.01 -6.86
C LEU A 148 -3.21 -22.34 -5.61
N GLY A 149 -2.73 -21.34 -4.87
CA GLY A 149 -1.76 -21.54 -3.78
C GLY A 149 -0.65 -20.48 -3.76
N GLY A 150 0.13 -20.44 -2.68
CA GLY A 150 1.26 -19.51 -2.52
C GLY A 150 0.89 -18.05 -2.20
N SER A 151 1.89 -17.21 -1.94
CA SER A 151 1.67 -15.81 -1.53
C SER A 151 1.39 -14.86 -2.70
N GLY A 152 1.87 -15.13 -3.91
CA GLY A 152 1.60 -14.33 -5.12
C GLY A 152 2.14 -12.88 -5.13
N GLY A 153 2.63 -12.36 -4.00
CA GLY A 153 3.10 -10.97 -3.80
C GLY A 153 2.54 -10.37 -2.49
N GLY A 154 3.02 -9.19 -2.08
CA GLY A 154 2.64 -8.58 -0.79
C GLY A 154 3.32 -9.23 0.43
N GLY A 155 3.26 -8.56 1.58
CA GLY A 155 4.20 -8.70 2.69
C GLY A 155 4.22 -9.99 3.52
N GLY A 156 3.62 -11.10 3.07
CA GLY A 156 3.50 -12.29 3.91
C GLY A 156 3.54 -13.62 3.15
N LEU A 157 4.21 -14.61 3.76
CA LEU A 157 4.04 -16.02 3.41
C LEU A 157 2.57 -16.42 3.66
N SER A 158 2.04 -17.31 2.82
CA SER A 158 0.72 -17.89 3.06
C SER A 158 0.79 -18.85 4.25
N LEU A 159 -0.06 -18.66 5.26
CA LEU A 159 -0.18 -19.61 6.37
C LEU A 159 -1.04 -20.82 6.01
N VAL A 160 -1.83 -20.72 4.93
CA VAL A 160 -2.71 -21.79 4.46
C VAL A 160 -2.14 -22.38 3.17
N ILE A 161 -2.00 -23.71 3.17
CA ILE A 161 -1.62 -24.51 2.00
C ILE A 161 -2.90 -24.92 1.26
N GLY A 162 -2.90 -24.82 -0.07
CA GLY A 162 -4.03 -25.20 -0.92
C GLY A 162 -4.73 -24.02 -1.61
N ASP A 163 -5.78 -24.35 -2.32
CA ASP A 163 -6.50 -23.47 -3.25
C ASP A 163 -7.85 -22.97 -2.71
N THR A 164 -8.21 -23.38 -1.48
CA THR A 164 -9.42 -23.00 -0.76
C THR A 164 -9.02 -22.28 0.52
N ARG A 165 -9.04 -20.95 0.48
CA ARG A 165 -8.49 -20.10 1.54
C ARG A 165 -9.04 -18.69 1.44
N ARG A 166 -9.02 -17.97 2.56
CA ARG A 166 -9.36 -16.55 2.62
C ARG A 166 -8.22 -15.77 3.27
N ARG A 167 -7.92 -14.61 2.70
CA ARG A 167 -6.92 -13.67 3.20
C ARG A 167 -7.57 -12.31 3.42
N VAL A 168 -7.33 -11.72 4.58
CA VAL A 168 -7.69 -10.33 4.86
C VAL A 168 -6.42 -9.56 5.18
N ILE A 169 -6.14 -8.49 4.44
CA ILE A 169 -5.01 -7.60 4.72
C ILE A 169 -5.55 -6.26 5.16
N TYR A 170 -5.17 -5.82 6.36
CA TYR A 170 -5.38 -4.47 6.85
C TYR A 170 -4.11 -3.67 6.62
N PHE A 171 -4.21 -2.54 5.93
CA PHE A 171 -3.11 -1.61 5.75
C PHE A 171 -3.35 -0.37 6.58
N ASP A 172 -2.31 0.05 7.28
CA ASP A 172 -2.26 1.30 8.02
C ASP A 172 -0.98 2.06 7.61
N LEU A 173 -1.16 2.99 6.67
CA LEU A 173 -0.08 3.59 5.91
C LEU A 173 0.10 5.06 6.33
N GLY A 174 1.33 5.44 6.65
CA GLY A 174 1.62 6.83 6.96
C GLY A 174 3.05 7.07 7.40
N PHE A 175 3.21 8.09 8.23
CA PHE A 175 4.52 8.51 8.71
C PHE A 175 4.53 8.57 10.23
N LYS A 176 5.65 8.15 10.82
CA LYS A 176 5.82 8.11 12.27
C LYS A 176 5.56 9.48 12.88
N GLY A 177 4.73 9.51 13.91
CA GLY A 177 4.37 10.74 14.64
C GLY A 177 3.33 11.63 13.94
N GLN A 178 2.81 11.23 12.78
CA GLN A 178 1.70 11.94 12.13
C GLN A 178 0.35 11.28 12.45
N GLN A 179 -0.67 12.12 12.66
CA GLN A 179 -2.04 11.66 12.93
C GLN A 179 -2.74 11.17 11.66
N GLU A 180 -2.49 11.81 10.53
CA GLU A 180 -3.07 11.42 9.25
C GLU A 180 -2.47 10.09 8.79
N ARG A 181 -3.34 9.11 8.51
CA ARG A 181 -2.97 7.78 8.03
C ARG A 181 -3.98 7.32 6.98
N ALA A 182 -3.50 6.73 5.90
CA ALA A 182 -4.33 6.11 4.88
C ALA A 182 -4.56 4.64 5.24
N ARG A 183 -5.83 4.23 5.30
CA ARG A 183 -6.22 2.88 5.71
C ARG A 183 -7.09 2.23 4.67
N LEU A 184 -6.91 0.93 4.51
CA LEU A 184 -7.63 0.10 3.57
C LEU A 184 -7.62 -1.36 4.03
N VAL A 185 -8.59 -2.13 3.56
CA VAL A 185 -8.70 -3.56 3.82
C VAL A 185 -8.91 -4.31 2.51
N GLN A 186 -8.03 -5.26 2.21
CA GLN A 186 -8.17 -6.17 1.08
C GLN A 186 -8.73 -7.50 1.57
N ILE A 187 -9.82 -7.98 0.96
CA ILE A 187 -10.36 -9.32 1.19
C ILE A 187 -10.27 -10.12 -0.11
N LEU A 188 -9.55 -11.24 -0.05
CA LEU A 188 -9.47 -12.21 -1.13
C LEU A 188 -9.91 -13.59 -0.62
N GLU A 189 -10.68 -14.30 -1.42
CA GLU A 189 -11.11 -15.66 -1.12
C GLU A 189 -11.03 -16.51 -2.37
N THR A 190 -10.49 -17.72 -2.22
CA THR A 190 -10.56 -18.76 -3.24
C THR A 190 -11.28 -19.98 -2.68
N GLN A 191 -12.03 -20.66 -3.54
CA GLN A 191 -12.60 -21.98 -3.26
C GLN A 191 -12.33 -22.88 -4.47
N GLN A 192 -11.70 -24.02 -4.22
CA GLN A 192 -11.33 -25.01 -5.24
C GLN A 192 -10.58 -24.37 -6.43
N GLY A 193 -9.62 -23.49 -6.13
CA GLY A 193 -8.80 -22.83 -7.15
C GLY A 193 -9.54 -21.81 -8.00
N ARG A 194 -10.68 -21.31 -7.53
CA ARG A 194 -11.43 -20.22 -8.15
C ARG A 194 -11.57 -19.05 -7.19
N LEU A 195 -11.35 -17.85 -7.70
CA LEU A 195 -11.56 -16.62 -6.94
C LEU A 195 -13.06 -16.44 -6.66
N THR A 196 -13.44 -16.37 -5.39
CA THR A 196 -14.82 -16.20 -4.94
C THR A 196 -15.05 -14.85 -4.28
N ILE A 197 -14.03 -14.23 -3.67
CA ILE A 197 -14.09 -12.83 -3.20
C ILE A 197 -12.87 -12.08 -3.74
N HIS A 198 -13.13 -10.90 -4.27
CA HIS A 198 -12.12 -9.96 -4.74
C HIS A 198 -12.57 -8.54 -4.36
N HIS A 199 -12.17 -8.07 -3.19
CA HIS A 199 -12.69 -6.83 -2.65
C HIS A 199 -11.60 -6.00 -1.97
N LEU A 200 -11.74 -4.67 -2.09
CA LEU A 200 -10.91 -3.70 -1.39
C LEU A 200 -11.80 -2.58 -0.86
N ILE A 201 -11.68 -2.31 0.43
CA ILE A 201 -12.42 -1.28 1.13
C ILE A 201 -11.43 -0.20 1.57
N ARG A 202 -11.81 1.07 1.45
CA ARG A 202 -11.01 2.20 1.96
C ARG A 202 -11.56 2.68 3.30
N GLY A 203 -10.66 3.15 4.16
CA GLY A 203 -10.98 3.65 5.49
C GLY A 203 -10.78 2.60 6.58
N ASP A 204 -11.11 3.00 7.81
CA ASP A 204 -11.16 2.12 8.96
C ASP A 204 -12.35 1.17 8.83
N ILE A 205 -12.06 -0.13 8.87
CA ILE A 205 -13.08 -1.18 8.83
C ILE A 205 -12.92 -2.05 10.05
N GLU A 206 -14.03 -2.23 10.77
CA GLU A 206 -14.07 -3.13 11.91
C GLU A 206 -13.93 -4.57 11.45
N LYS A 207 -13.21 -5.36 12.25
CA LYS A 207 -13.05 -6.80 12.00
C LYS A 207 -14.39 -7.52 11.82
N LYS A 208 -15.40 -7.14 12.59
CA LYS A 208 -16.76 -7.70 12.47
C LYS A 208 -17.31 -7.58 11.05
N THR A 209 -17.05 -6.47 10.35
CA THR A 209 -17.52 -6.27 8.97
C THR A 209 -16.92 -7.28 8.01
N VAL A 210 -15.64 -7.65 8.16
CA VAL A 210 -14.98 -8.61 7.27
C VAL A 210 -15.30 -10.06 7.57
N ASP A 211 -15.67 -10.37 8.81
CA ASP A 211 -16.01 -11.73 9.25
C ASP A 211 -17.51 -12.04 9.16
N GLU A 212 -18.36 -11.01 9.04
CA GLU A 212 -19.81 -11.18 8.96
C GLU A 212 -20.26 -11.91 7.67
N LEU A 213 -21.00 -13.01 7.85
CA LEU A 213 -21.41 -13.89 6.77
C LEU A 213 -22.19 -13.17 5.65
N SER A 214 -23.09 -12.26 6.00
CA SER A 214 -23.89 -11.49 5.03
C SER A 214 -23.02 -10.61 4.13
N ASN A 215 -21.93 -10.03 4.66
CA ASN A 215 -20.98 -9.25 3.86
C ASN A 215 -20.18 -10.15 2.92
N LEU A 216 -19.73 -11.32 3.40
CA LEU A 216 -19.02 -12.30 2.57
C LEU A 216 -19.89 -12.78 1.41
N GLU A 217 -21.14 -13.13 1.67
CA GLU A 217 -22.09 -13.53 0.62
C GLU A 217 -22.34 -12.42 -0.38
N ARG A 218 -22.52 -11.18 0.08
CA ARG A 218 -22.66 -10.01 -0.79
C ARG A 218 -21.43 -9.83 -1.69
N TRP A 219 -20.21 -9.92 -1.16
CA TRP A 219 -18.99 -9.76 -1.97
C TRP A 219 -18.78 -10.92 -2.95
N ARG A 220 -19.12 -12.16 -2.56
CA ARG A 220 -19.15 -13.30 -3.48
C ARG A 220 -20.13 -13.07 -4.62
N PHE A 221 -21.32 -12.56 -4.31
CA PHE A 221 -22.32 -12.23 -5.32
C PHE A 221 -21.81 -11.13 -6.27
N GLN A 222 -21.25 -10.05 -5.73
CA GLN A 222 -20.67 -8.97 -6.52
C GLN A 222 -19.68 -9.50 -7.56
N LEU A 223 -18.69 -10.31 -7.16
CA LEU A 223 -17.71 -10.88 -8.10
C LEU A 223 -18.35 -11.77 -9.18
N ARG A 224 -19.42 -12.50 -8.85
CA ARG A 224 -20.15 -13.33 -9.82
C ARG A 224 -20.92 -12.48 -10.83
N THR A 225 -21.43 -11.33 -10.42
CA THR A 225 -22.23 -10.43 -11.27
C THR A 225 -21.46 -9.31 -11.93
N SER A 226 -20.22 -9.04 -11.50
CA SER A 226 -19.31 -8.14 -12.19
C SER A 226 -19.12 -8.65 -13.62
N HIS A 227 -19.71 -7.95 -14.59
CA HIS A 227 -19.36 -8.14 -15.99
C HIS A 227 -17.90 -7.74 -16.14
N GLY A 228 -17.05 -8.73 -16.49
CA GLY A 228 -15.65 -8.49 -16.83
C GLY A 228 -15.53 -7.69 -18.13
#